data_AF-A0A3B3YYP1-F1
#
_entry.id   AF-A0A3B3YYP1-F1
#
_cell.length_a   1.000
_cell.length_b   1.000
_cell.length_c   1.000
_cell.angle_alpha   90.00
_cell.angle_beta   90.00
_cell.angle_gamma   90.00
#
_symmetry.space_group_name_H-M   'P 1'
#
loop_
_entity.id
_entity.type
_entity.pdbx_description
1 polymer ?
#
loop_
_entity_poly.entity_id
_entity_poly.type
_entity_poly.pdbx_seq_one_letter_code
_entity_poly.pdbx_strand_id
1 'polypeptide(L)'
;MDNFQTVLRFFMNQKATIGYSFMALLTIGGERIFSMVSFQCPCNHEQNFTYGMIFLLGPAAVLFVFGLFFSSRLWRLYTGCCLNPMKLCPRGNCLGCFRVLLSIITGACVAPVMWLCVALLNGTFYECAISGLDDNLVVNLFCKNKTLQCRDQLALVPCGNSKLSSDEQMKLLMMFRAQSQILGWSVIMVAAIVGLLGTCCKNCRSQVSYLQLTFWKRYTEKEKERFDAFTVDYATKLAERNLQSFFENKEPDPMPFPNHKAWEEISAYYTFSRSEQYYSTLQRYIERTDRDFAPENRPVLDMEHGIEMT
;
A
#
# COMPACT_ATOMS: atom_id res chain seq x y z
N MET A 1 15.62 -33.64 7.99
CA MET A 1 15.84 -32.22 7.66
C MET A 1 15.28 -31.86 6.27
N ASP A 2 15.28 -32.79 5.31
CA ASP A 2 14.85 -32.54 3.92
C ASP A 2 13.34 -32.28 3.77
N ASN A 3 12.50 -32.94 4.57
CA ASN A 3 11.06 -32.69 4.58
C ASN A 3 10.73 -31.26 5.07
N PHE A 4 11.47 -30.76 6.07
CA PHE A 4 11.32 -29.41 6.58
C PHE A 4 11.79 -28.37 5.55
N GLN A 5 12.92 -28.62 4.87
CA GLN A 5 13.37 -27.78 3.75
C GLN A 5 12.38 -27.78 2.58
N THR A 6 11.73 -28.91 2.29
CA THR A 6 10.73 -29.03 1.22
C THR A 6 9.48 -28.22 1.54
N VAL A 7 9.01 -28.31 2.79
CA VAL A 7 7.89 -27.48 3.29
C VAL A 7 8.28 -26.00 3.28
N LEU A 8 9.47 -25.63 3.76
CA LEU A 8 9.98 -24.26 3.67
C LEU A 8 10.04 -23.76 2.23
N ARG A 9 10.54 -24.55 1.28
CA ARG A 9 10.56 -24.18 -0.14
C ARG A 9 9.15 -23.96 -0.69
N PHE A 10 8.17 -24.76 -0.28
CA PHE A 10 6.77 -24.56 -0.64
C PHE A 10 6.22 -23.22 -0.11
N PHE A 11 6.41 -22.93 1.18
CA PHE A 11 6.03 -21.65 1.79
C PHE A 11 6.75 -20.47 1.12
N MET A 12 8.03 -20.62 0.80
CA MET A 12 8.85 -19.60 0.15
C MET A 12 8.41 -19.33 -1.30
N ASN A 13 7.95 -20.35 -2.02
CA ASN A 13 7.41 -20.21 -3.38
C ASN A 13 6.00 -19.57 -3.41
N GLN A 14 5.21 -19.76 -2.34
CA GLN A 14 3.82 -19.30 -2.26
C GLN A 14 3.63 -18.10 -1.31
N LYS A 15 4.71 -17.40 -0.92
CA LYS A 15 4.67 -16.29 0.06
C LYS A 15 3.57 -15.27 -0.20
N ALA A 16 3.39 -14.87 -1.46
CA ALA A 16 2.38 -13.88 -1.84
C ALA A 16 0.95 -14.40 -1.59
N THR A 17 0.66 -15.63 -2.03
CA THR A 17 -0.63 -16.29 -1.83
C THR A 17 -0.94 -16.47 -0.34
N ILE A 18 0.03 -16.99 0.42
CA ILE A 18 -0.11 -17.18 1.87
C ILE A 18 -0.32 -15.84 2.59
N GLY A 19 0.44 -14.81 2.19
CA GLY A 19 0.28 -13.46 2.71
C GLY A 19 -1.13 -12.91 2.51
N TYR A 20 -1.67 -13.00 1.28
CA TYR A 20 -3.04 -12.54 1.00
C TYR A 20 -4.10 -13.35 1.74
N SER A 21 -3.96 -14.67 1.82
CA SER A 21 -4.89 -15.52 2.59
C SER A 21 -4.88 -15.16 4.08
N PHE A 22 -3.70 -14.95 4.67
CA PHE A 22 -3.58 -14.53 6.06
C PHE A 22 -4.17 -13.14 6.31
N MET A 23 -3.92 -12.19 5.40
CA MET A 23 -4.53 -10.86 5.46
C MET A 23 -6.06 -10.93 5.38
N ALA A 24 -6.62 -11.78 4.53
CA ALA A 24 -8.06 -11.99 4.43
C ALA A 24 -8.64 -12.53 5.74
N LEU A 25 -8.00 -13.54 6.35
CA LEU A 25 -8.42 -14.08 7.65
C LEU A 25 -8.39 -13.02 8.77
N LEU A 26 -7.32 -12.23 8.84
CA LEU A 26 -7.21 -11.13 9.79
C LEU A 26 -8.29 -10.07 9.57
N THR A 27 -8.60 -9.77 8.30
CA THR A 27 -9.65 -8.79 7.95
C THR A 27 -11.02 -9.28 8.42
N ILE A 28 -11.34 -10.55 8.20
CA ILE A 28 -12.58 -11.17 8.67
C ILE A 28 -12.66 -11.15 10.20
N GLY A 29 -11.58 -11.54 10.88
CA GLY A 29 -11.52 -11.52 12.35
C GLY A 29 -11.66 -10.11 12.92
N GLY A 30 -10.95 -9.13 12.34
CA GLY A 30 -11.00 -7.74 12.74
C GLY A 30 -12.39 -7.13 12.56
N GLU A 31 -13.02 -7.34 11.40
CA GLU A 31 -14.38 -6.86 11.14
C GLU A 31 -15.38 -7.43 12.15
N ARG A 32 -15.31 -8.73 12.44
CA ARG A 32 -16.18 -9.36 13.43
C ARG A 32 -16.01 -8.77 14.82
N ILE A 33 -14.78 -8.48 15.24
CA ILE A 33 -14.51 -7.83 16.52
C ILE A 33 -15.11 -6.42 16.55
N PHE A 34 -14.88 -5.59 15.52
CA PHE A 34 -15.44 -4.24 15.47
C PHE A 34 -16.97 -4.24 15.45
N SER A 35 -17.58 -5.12 14.64
CA SER A 35 -19.04 -5.21 14.53
C SER A 35 -19.71 -5.76 15.79
N MET A 36 -19.08 -6.67 16.54
CA MET A 36 -19.69 -7.26 17.74
C MET A 36 -19.41 -6.47 19.01
N VAL A 37 -18.23 -5.87 19.13
CA VAL A 37 -17.75 -5.29 20.40
C VAL A 37 -18.00 -3.79 20.50
N SER A 38 -17.91 -3.07 19.37
CA SER A 38 -17.92 -1.60 19.39
C SER A 38 -19.07 -0.96 18.63
N PHE A 39 -19.68 -1.66 17.68
CA PHE A 39 -20.67 -1.05 16.80
C PHE A 39 -22.10 -1.19 17.34
N GLN A 40 -22.68 -0.07 17.75
CA GLN A 40 -24.11 0.06 18.01
C GLN A 40 -24.60 1.30 17.25
N CYS A 41 -25.60 1.13 16.38
CA CYS A 41 -26.14 2.25 15.62
C CYS A 41 -26.87 3.21 16.58
N PRO A 42 -26.63 4.54 16.53
CA PRO A 42 -27.19 5.49 17.50
C PRO A 42 -28.69 5.77 17.32
N CYS A 43 -29.30 5.27 16.24
CA CYS A 43 -30.73 5.41 15.94
C CYS A 43 -31.20 6.87 15.83
N ASN A 44 -30.31 7.76 15.40
CA ASN A 44 -30.56 9.19 15.26
C ASN A 44 -30.39 9.59 13.80
N HIS A 45 -31.39 10.24 13.23
CA HIS A 45 -31.47 10.58 11.80
C HIS A 45 -30.21 11.30 11.31
N GLU A 46 -29.70 12.29 12.04
CA GLU A 46 -28.53 13.07 11.62
C GLU A 46 -27.19 12.34 11.80
N GLN A 47 -27.11 11.39 12.73
CA GLN A 47 -25.84 10.75 13.12
C GLN A 47 -25.64 9.38 12.47
N ASN A 48 -26.71 8.67 12.12
CA ASN A 48 -26.66 7.32 11.56
C ASN A 48 -25.78 7.22 10.31
N PHE A 49 -25.94 8.16 9.36
CA PHE A 49 -25.14 8.19 8.13
C PHE A 49 -23.65 8.36 8.44
N THR A 50 -23.30 9.42 9.17
CA THR A 50 -21.91 9.74 9.53
C THR A 50 -21.27 8.61 10.34
N TYR A 51 -21.97 8.07 11.32
CA TYR A 51 -21.48 6.98 12.17
C TYR A 51 -21.22 5.71 11.36
N GLY A 52 -22.19 5.25 10.56
CA GLY A 52 -22.04 4.07 9.70
C GLY A 52 -20.90 4.24 8.69
N MET A 53 -20.78 5.42 8.07
CA MET A 53 -19.72 5.70 7.09
C MET A 53 -18.33 5.76 7.72
N ILE A 54 -18.19 6.27 8.95
CA ILE A 54 -16.90 6.27 9.66
C ILE A 54 -16.43 4.84 9.95
N PHE A 55 -17.32 3.95 10.41
CA PHE A 55 -16.95 2.55 10.65
C PHE A 55 -16.70 1.77 9.35
N LEU A 56 -17.35 2.16 8.25
CA LEU A 56 -17.10 1.57 6.94
C LEU A 56 -15.77 2.04 6.33
N LEU A 57 -15.51 3.35 6.26
CA LEU A 57 -14.37 3.94 5.55
C LEU A 57 -13.15 4.22 6.45
N GLY A 58 -13.34 4.44 7.75
CA GLY A 58 -12.28 4.79 8.69
C GLY A 58 -11.18 3.72 8.77
N PRO A 59 -11.52 2.45 9.05
CA PRO A 59 -10.52 1.36 9.04
C PRO A 59 -9.86 1.19 7.67
N ALA A 60 -10.60 1.36 6.57
CA ALA A 60 -10.02 1.35 5.22
C ALA A 60 -8.98 2.46 5.02
N ALA A 61 -9.24 3.68 5.50
CA ALA A 61 -8.29 4.78 5.43
C ALA A 61 -7.03 4.51 6.27
N VAL A 62 -7.18 3.98 7.48
CA VAL A 62 -6.06 3.59 8.35
C VAL A 62 -5.21 2.50 7.69
N LEU A 63 -5.85 1.46 7.14
CA LEU A 63 -5.17 0.39 6.41
C LEU A 63 -4.45 0.90 5.17
N PHE A 64 -5.01 1.89 4.47
CA PHE A 64 -4.36 2.52 3.32
C PHE A 64 -3.09 3.24 3.73
N VAL A 65 -3.14 4.01 4.82
CA VAL A 65 -1.98 4.71 5.39
C VAL A 65 -0.89 3.71 5.79
N PHE A 66 -1.24 2.62 6.48
CA PHE A 66 -0.27 1.56 6.78
C PHE A 66 0.31 0.92 5.52
N GLY A 67 -0.51 0.69 4.50
CA GLY A 67 -0.05 0.19 3.20
C GLY A 67 0.99 1.11 2.54
N LEU A 68 0.86 2.43 2.70
CA LEU A 68 1.86 3.39 2.25
C LEU A 68 3.13 3.32 3.11
N PHE A 69 3.01 3.29 4.45
CA PHE A 69 4.16 3.20 5.38
C PHE A 69 5.04 1.96 5.13
N PHE A 70 4.44 0.81 4.83
CA PHE A 70 5.20 -0.42 4.57
C PHE A 70 5.72 -0.55 3.13
N SER A 71 5.46 0.44 2.27
CA SER A 71 5.89 0.42 0.87
C SER A 71 7.33 0.89 0.72
N SER A 72 8.28 -0.05 0.58
CA SER A 72 9.68 0.26 0.23
C SER A 72 9.84 1.07 -1.06
N ARG A 73 8.90 0.91 -2.01
CA ARG A 73 8.89 1.69 -3.26
C ARG A 73 8.57 3.16 -3.03
N LEU A 74 7.71 3.47 -2.05
CA LEU A 74 7.40 4.84 -1.66
C LEU A 74 8.62 5.52 -1.04
N TRP A 75 9.27 4.86 -0.08
CA TRP A 75 10.48 5.39 0.56
C TRP A 75 11.62 5.61 -0.43
N ARG A 76 11.85 4.66 -1.36
CA ARG A 76 12.87 4.84 -2.40
C ARG A 76 12.59 6.05 -3.29
N LEU A 77 11.31 6.38 -3.51
CA LEU A 77 10.92 7.56 -4.28
C LEU A 77 11.09 8.84 -3.45
N TYR A 78 10.62 8.84 -2.20
CA TYR A 78 10.54 10.05 -1.37
C TYR A 78 11.87 10.45 -0.70
N THR A 79 12.71 9.48 -0.32
CA THR A 79 13.99 9.75 0.35
C THR A 79 14.96 10.50 -0.56
N GLY A 80 15.35 11.71 -0.14
CA GLY A 80 16.21 12.63 -0.90
C GLY A 80 15.48 13.58 -1.85
N CYS A 81 14.14 13.66 -1.80
CA CYS A 81 13.36 14.57 -2.64
C CYS A 81 13.72 16.06 -2.44
N CYS A 82 13.98 16.48 -1.20
CA CYS A 82 14.38 17.87 -0.90
C CYS A 82 15.80 18.23 -1.38
N LEU A 83 16.65 17.23 -1.64
CA LEU A 83 18.01 17.43 -2.17
C LEU A 83 17.99 17.49 -3.70
N ASN A 84 17.15 16.68 -4.34
CA ASN A 84 17.05 16.61 -5.79
C ASN A 84 15.59 16.34 -6.23
N PRO A 85 14.76 17.38 -6.43
CA PRO A 85 13.35 17.21 -6.79
C PRO A 85 13.16 16.56 -8.17
N MET A 86 14.19 16.58 -9.02
CA MET A 86 14.20 15.94 -10.34
C MET A 86 14.27 14.41 -10.25
N LYS A 87 14.57 13.84 -9.07
CA LYS A 87 14.57 12.40 -8.81
C LYS A 87 13.17 11.79 -8.81
N LEU A 88 12.14 12.55 -8.43
CA LEU A 88 10.75 12.10 -8.44
C LEU A 88 10.19 12.07 -9.87
N CYS A 89 10.31 13.19 -10.58
CA CYS A 89 9.85 13.32 -11.95
C CYS A 89 10.93 14.03 -12.79
N PRO A 90 11.69 13.29 -13.63
CA PRO A 90 12.61 13.92 -14.58
C PRO A 90 11.83 14.84 -15.54
N ARG A 91 12.41 15.99 -15.91
CA ARG A 91 11.82 16.92 -16.90
C ARG A 91 11.39 16.15 -18.14
N GLY A 92 10.10 16.25 -18.49
CA GLY A 92 9.52 15.63 -19.69
C GLY A 92 8.88 14.25 -19.52
N ASN A 93 8.92 13.61 -18.33
CA ASN A 93 8.34 12.26 -18.13
C ASN A 93 7.27 12.18 -17.01
N CYS A 94 6.30 13.12 -17.02
CA CYS A 94 5.19 13.14 -16.06
C CYS A 94 4.36 11.83 -16.07
N LEU A 95 4.21 11.20 -17.24
CA LEU A 95 3.52 9.92 -17.40
C LEU A 95 4.22 8.76 -16.68
N GLY A 96 5.56 8.74 -16.69
CA GLY A 96 6.35 7.77 -15.93
C GLY A 96 6.16 7.95 -14.43
N CYS A 97 6.21 9.20 -13.96
CA CYS A 97 6.00 9.56 -12.55
C CYS A 97 4.62 9.09 -12.05
N PHE A 98 3.56 9.42 -12.81
CA PHE A 98 2.20 8.98 -12.51
C PHE A 98 2.05 7.46 -12.49
N ARG A 99 2.68 6.75 -13.43
CA ARG A 99 2.65 5.28 -13.47
C ARG A 99 3.30 4.66 -12.22
N VAL A 100 4.40 5.23 -11.73
CA VAL A 100 5.07 4.76 -10.50
C VAL A 100 4.17 5.00 -9.29
N LEU A 101 3.60 6.20 -9.15
CA LEU A 101 2.69 6.54 -8.06
C LEU A 101 1.45 5.63 -8.06
N LEU A 102 0.83 5.43 -9.22
CA LEU A 102 -0.31 4.52 -9.38
C LEU A 102 0.06 3.08 -8.98
N SER A 103 1.27 2.62 -9.32
CA SER A 103 1.75 1.30 -8.88
C SER A 103 1.94 1.18 -7.38
N ILE A 104 2.24 2.29 -6.67
CA ILE A 104 2.36 2.31 -5.20
C ILE A 104 0.96 2.30 -4.58
N ILE A 105 0.07 3.17 -5.06
CA ILE A 105 -1.31 3.28 -4.57
C ILE A 105 -2.06 1.96 -4.74
N THR A 106 -2.00 1.36 -5.94
CA THR A 106 -2.64 0.05 -6.20
C THR A 106 -2.16 -1.06 -5.27
N GLY A 107 -0.88 -1.04 -4.86
CA GLY A 107 -0.35 -1.96 -3.86
C GLY A 107 -0.89 -1.69 -2.45
N ALA A 108 -1.00 -0.41 -2.06
CA ALA A 108 -1.52 0.00 -0.76
C ALA A 108 -3.04 -0.20 -0.62
N CYS A 109 -3.80 -0.18 -1.72
CA CYS A 109 -5.25 -0.36 -1.72
C CYS A 109 -5.73 -1.80 -1.49
N VAL A 110 -4.84 -2.81 -1.48
CA VAL A 110 -5.24 -4.22 -1.32
C VAL A 110 -5.97 -4.45 0.01
N ALA A 111 -5.39 -4.01 1.14
CA ALA A 111 -6.01 -4.17 2.46
C ALA A 111 -7.32 -3.35 2.62
N PRO A 112 -7.38 -2.07 2.22
CA PRO A 112 -8.63 -1.29 2.21
C PRO A 112 -9.76 -1.95 1.42
N VAL A 113 -9.48 -2.46 0.23
CA VAL A 113 -10.49 -3.15 -0.59
C VAL A 113 -10.97 -4.42 0.08
N MET A 114 -10.06 -5.23 0.65
CA MET A 114 -10.45 -6.43 1.41
C MET A 114 -11.36 -6.09 2.59
N TRP A 115 -11.04 -5.04 3.35
CA TRP A 115 -11.89 -4.56 4.45
C TRP A 115 -13.30 -4.20 3.97
N LEU A 116 -13.39 -3.37 2.92
CA LEU A 116 -14.68 -2.93 2.39
C LEU A 116 -15.52 -4.11 1.90
N CYS A 117 -14.91 -5.10 1.24
CA CYS A 117 -15.62 -6.32 0.83
C CYS A 117 -16.21 -7.05 2.03
N VAL A 118 -15.43 -7.28 3.09
CA VAL A 118 -15.89 -8.01 4.28
C VAL A 118 -16.99 -7.22 5.01
N ALA A 119 -16.77 -5.92 5.21
CA ALA A 119 -17.72 -5.06 5.92
C ALA A 119 -19.07 -4.92 5.19
N LEU A 120 -19.03 -4.78 3.85
CA LEU A 120 -20.25 -4.75 3.02
C LEU A 120 -20.97 -6.09 2.98
N LEU A 121 -20.26 -7.22 3.01
CA LEU A 121 -20.90 -8.54 3.05
C LEU A 121 -21.58 -8.82 4.41
N ASN A 122 -21.02 -8.30 5.51
CA ASN A 122 -21.68 -8.38 6.82
C ASN A 122 -22.94 -7.51 6.85
N GLY A 123 -22.84 -6.26 6.37
CA GLY A 123 -23.96 -5.36 6.09
C GLY A 123 -24.33 -4.39 7.22
N THR A 124 -23.86 -4.61 8.44
CA THR A 124 -24.26 -3.84 9.64
C THR A 124 -23.92 -2.35 9.56
N PHE A 125 -22.73 -2.00 9.06
CA PHE A 125 -22.33 -0.60 8.90
C PHE A 125 -23.13 0.10 7.79
N TYR A 126 -23.41 -0.61 6.70
CA TYR A 126 -24.22 -0.09 5.59
C TYR A 126 -25.67 0.12 5.99
N GLU A 127 -26.27 -0.84 6.70
CA GLU A 127 -27.63 -0.74 7.25
C GLU A 127 -27.80 0.52 8.11
N CYS A 128 -26.86 0.79 9.01
CA CYS A 128 -26.89 2.03 9.81
C CYS A 128 -26.69 3.27 8.93
N ALA A 129 -25.73 3.27 8.00
CA ALA A 129 -25.45 4.42 7.15
C ALA A 129 -26.66 4.81 6.29
N ILE A 130 -27.26 3.85 5.60
CA ILE A 130 -28.37 4.11 4.66
C ILE A 130 -29.66 4.53 5.38
N SER A 131 -29.83 4.11 6.64
CA SER A 131 -30.98 4.49 7.46
C SER A 131 -31.04 5.99 7.82
N GLY A 132 -29.89 6.67 7.82
CA GLY A 132 -29.77 8.11 8.07
C GLY A 132 -29.57 8.95 6.80
N LEU A 133 -29.79 8.37 5.62
CA LEU A 133 -29.62 9.09 4.36
C LEU A 133 -30.84 9.97 4.07
N ASP A 134 -30.65 11.28 3.86
CA ASP A 134 -31.73 12.23 3.59
C ASP A 134 -31.92 12.56 2.10
N ASP A 135 -31.46 11.67 1.21
CA ASP A 135 -31.63 11.85 -0.23
C ASP A 135 -33.03 11.39 -0.65
N ASN A 136 -33.84 12.36 -1.13
CA ASN A 136 -35.20 12.13 -1.60
C ASN A 136 -35.30 11.00 -2.64
N LEU A 137 -34.33 10.86 -3.55
CA LEU A 137 -34.38 9.86 -4.62
C LEU A 137 -34.19 8.45 -4.06
N VAL A 138 -33.22 8.31 -3.16
CA VAL A 138 -32.83 7.02 -2.57
C VAL A 138 -33.86 6.58 -1.53
N VAL A 139 -34.33 7.49 -0.68
CA VAL A 139 -35.38 7.23 0.32
C VAL A 139 -36.71 6.83 -0.33
N ASN A 140 -37.10 7.48 -1.43
CA ASN A 140 -38.32 7.11 -2.18
C ASN A 140 -38.24 5.70 -2.79
N LEU A 141 -37.04 5.19 -3.05
CA LEU A 141 -36.84 3.82 -3.54
C LEU A 141 -37.17 2.78 -2.46
N PHE A 142 -36.85 3.09 -1.20
CA PHE A 142 -37.08 2.21 -0.04
C PHE A 142 -38.51 2.33 0.49
N CYS A 143 -39.04 3.55 0.53
CA CYS A 143 -40.38 3.88 1.02
C CYS A 143 -41.41 4.01 -0.12
N LYS A 144 -41.25 3.28 -1.22
CA LYS A 144 -42.14 3.37 -2.39
C LYS A 144 -43.58 3.03 -1.97
N ASN A 145 -44.51 3.97 -2.21
CA ASN A 145 -45.92 3.90 -1.80
C ASN A 145 -46.18 3.87 -0.28
N LYS A 146 -45.23 4.32 0.55
CA LYS A 146 -45.37 4.43 2.02
C LYS A 146 -45.60 5.88 2.46
N THR A 147 -46.18 6.07 3.63
CA THR A 147 -46.48 7.39 4.24
C THR A 147 -45.20 8.14 4.63
N LEU A 148 -45.30 9.46 4.87
CA LEU A 148 -44.24 10.30 5.45
C LEU A 148 -43.58 9.66 6.69
N GLN A 149 -44.34 8.86 7.43
CA GLN A 149 -43.86 8.10 8.59
C GLN A 149 -42.73 7.11 8.25
N CYS A 150 -42.67 6.53 7.05
CA CYS A 150 -41.58 5.62 6.67
C CYS A 150 -40.24 6.35 6.64
N ARG A 151 -40.23 7.61 6.19
CA ARG A 151 -39.03 8.45 6.14
C ARG A 151 -38.57 8.83 7.53
N ASP A 152 -39.47 9.36 8.36
CA ASP A 152 -39.13 9.81 9.72
C ASP A 152 -38.70 8.66 10.64
N GLN A 153 -39.17 7.44 10.35
CA GLN A 153 -38.88 6.27 11.17
C GLN A 153 -37.72 5.41 10.64
N LEU A 154 -37.16 5.72 9.46
CA LEU A 154 -36.13 4.91 8.81
C LEU A 154 -34.87 4.76 9.68
N ALA A 155 -34.45 5.85 10.31
CA ALA A 155 -33.28 5.89 11.20
C ALA A 155 -33.43 5.02 12.46
N LEU A 156 -34.66 4.67 12.85
CA LEU A 156 -34.97 3.84 14.02
C LEU A 156 -35.06 2.35 13.69
N VAL A 157 -35.17 1.99 12.40
CA VAL A 157 -35.34 0.61 11.94
C VAL A 157 -34.16 -0.30 12.35
N PRO A 158 -32.87 0.10 12.24
CA PRO A 158 -31.75 -0.75 12.67
C PRO A 158 -31.77 -1.12 14.16
N CYS A 159 -32.54 -0.37 14.96
CA CYS A 159 -32.58 -0.49 16.41
C CYS A 159 -33.88 -1.16 16.92
N GLY A 160 -34.82 -1.46 16.04
CA GLY A 160 -36.11 -2.06 16.40
C GLY A 160 -37.07 -1.12 17.14
N ASN A 161 -36.77 0.17 17.24
CA ASN A 161 -37.55 1.17 17.99
C ASN A 161 -38.51 1.99 17.11
N SER A 162 -38.74 1.56 15.86
CA SER A 162 -39.61 2.28 14.93
C SER A 162 -41.09 1.97 15.19
N LYS A 163 -41.97 2.93 14.89
CA LYS A 163 -43.44 2.76 14.95
C LYS A 163 -44.03 1.94 13.80
N LEU A 164 -43.19 1.41 12.91
CA LEU A 164 -43.58 0.56 11.78
C LEU A 164 -43.98 -0.83 12.27
N SER A 165 -44.83 -1.54 11.50
CA SER A 165 -45.12 -2.94 11.80
C SER A 165 -43.84 -3.78 11.76
N SER A 166 -43.72 -4.77 12.66
CA SER A 166 -42.53 -5.64 12.72
C SER A 166 -42.21 -6.30 11.38
N ASP A 167 -43.22 -6.62 10.57
CA ASP A 167 -43.05 -7.17 9.22
C ASP A 167 -42.42 -6.14 8.24
N GLU A 168 -42.78 -4.86 8.36
CA GLU A 168 -42.21 -3.80 7.53
C GLU A 168 -40.76 -3.50 7.91
N GLN A 169 -40.45 -3.49 9.21
CA GLN A 169 -39.08 -3.33 9.71
C GLN A 169 -38.17 -4.44 9.20
N MET A 170 -38.62 -5.70 9.30
CA MET A 170 -37.86 -6.86 8.83
C MET A 170 -37.63 -6.81 7.32
N LYS A 171 -38.63 -6.40 6.53
CA LYS A 171 -38.50 -6.21 5.08
C LYS A 171 -37.48 -5.14 4.71
N LEU A 172 -37.48 -4.00 5.40
CA LEU A 172 -36.52 -2.92 5.17
C LEU A 172 -35.08 -3.36 5.53
N LEU A 173 -34.89 -4.00 6.68
CA LEU A 173 -33.60 -4.57 7.08
C LEU A 173 -33.06 -5.58 6.07
N MET A 174 -33.90 -6.52 5.62
CA MET A 174 -33.51 -7.49 4.59
C MET A 174 -33.13 -6.80 3.27
N MET A 175 -33.83 -5.73 2.90
CA MET A 175 -33.53 -4.95 1.69
C MET A 175 -32.19 -4.22 1.80
N PHE A 176 -31.91 -3.55 2.93
CA PHE A 176 -30.62 -2.90 3.18
C PHE A 176 -29.47 -3.89 3.15
N ARG A 177 -29.65 -5.04 3.82
CA ARG A 177 -28.65 -6.10 3.84
C ARG A 177 -28.38 -6.68 2.47
N ALA A 178 -29.43 -6.94 1.68
CA ALA A 178 -29.30 -7.43 0.32
C ALA A 178 -28.56 -6.43 -0.58
N GLN A 179 -28.87 -5.13 -0.47
CA GLN A 179 -28.14 -4.10 -1.20
C GLN A 179 -26.66 -4.04 -0.80
N SER A 180 -26.36 -4.09 0.50
CA SER A 180 -24.99 -4.13 0.99
C SER A 180 -24.21 -5.32 0.42
N GLN A 181 -24.82 -6.50 0.39
CA GLN A 181 -24.21 -7.71 -0.16
C GLN A 181 -24.02 -7.64 -1.68
N ILE A 182 -24.99 -7.08 -2.42
CA ILE A 182 -24.86 -6.81 -3.86
C ILE A 182 -23.69 -5.87 -4.13
N LEU A 183 -23.57 -4.79 -3.35
CA LEU A 183 -22.44 -3.85 -3.44
C LEU A 183 -21.11 -4.55 -3.09
N GLY A 184 -21.08 -5.34 -2.03
CA GLY A 184 -19.90 -6.12 -1.63
C GLY A 184 -19.41 -7.05 -2.74
N TRP A 185 -20.30 -7.85 -3.33
CA TRP A 185 -19.97 -8.72 -4.48
C TRP A 185 -19.58 -7.93 -5.73
N SER A 186 -20.21 -6.79 -5.97
CA SER A 186 -19.86 -5.90 -7.08
C SER A 186 -18.43 -5.38 -6.94
N VAL A 187 -18.03 -4.94 -5.74
CA VAL A 187 -16.66 -4.50 -5.44
C VAL A 187 -15.66 -5.64 -5.65
N ILE A 188 -15.97 -6.86 -5.18
CA ILE A 188 -15.12 -8.04 -5.39
C ILE A 188 -14.91 -8.32 -6.88
N MET A 189 -15.98 -8.35 -7.67
CA MET A 189 -15.91 -8.62 -9.11
C MET A 189 -15.12 -7.55 -9.85
N VAL A 190 -15.39 -6.27 -9.57
CA VAL A 190 -14.68 -5.15 -10.18
C VAL A 190 -13.19 -5.21 -9.81
N ALA A 191 -12.85 -5.42 -8.54
CA ALA A 191 -11.47 -5.52 -8.09
C ALA A 191 -10.72 -6.69 -8.74
N ALA A 192 -11.36 -7.85 -8.89
CA ALA A 192 -10.79 -9.02 -9.56
C ALA A 192 -10.53 -8.76 -11.05
N ILE A 193 -11.50 -8.17 -11.76
CA ILE A 193 -11.38 -7.82 -13.18
C ILE A 193 -10.28 -6.77 -13.39
N VAL A 194 -10.28 -5.69 -12.60
CA VAL A 194 -9.26 -4.64 -12.67
C VAL A 194 -7.88 -5.19 -12.35
N GLY A 195 -7.75 -6.07 -11.35
CA GLY A 195 -6.49 -6.74 -11.01
C GLY A 195 -5.96 -7.63 -12.13
N LEU A 196 -6.84 -8.41 -12.76
CA LEU A 196 -6.49 -9.27 -13.90
C LEU A 196 -6.07 -8.43 -15.10
N LEU A 197 -6.90 -7.46 -15.52
CA LEU A 197 -6.61 -6.57 -16.65
C LEU A 197 -5.32 -5.78 -16.41
N GLY A 198 -5.13 -5.23 -15.20
CA GLY A 198 -3.91 -4.52 -14.83
C GLY A 198 -2.66 -5.40 -14.96
N THR A 199 -2.76 -6.65 -14.50
CA THR A 199 -1.66 -7.64 -14.62
C THR A 199 -1.39 -8.01 -16.08
N CYS A 200 -2.44 -8.28 -16.87
CA CYS A 200 -2.34 -8.56 -18.30
C CYS A 200 -1.71 -7.39 -19.04
N CYS A 201 -2.21 -6.16 -18.85
CA CYS A 201 -1.64 -4.97 -19.48
C CYS A 201 -0.18 -4.74 -19.09
N LYS A 202 0.19 -4.97 -17.82
CA LYS A 202 1.57 -4.86 -17.35
C LYS A 202 2.48 -5.88 -18.03
N ASN A 203 2.04 -7.13 -18.15
CA ASN A 203 2.81 -8.19 -18.79
C ASN A 203 2.89 -8.00 -20.32
N CYS A 204 1.81 -7.59 -20.98
CA CYS A 204 1.79 -7.30 -22.43
C CYS A 204 2.66 -6.08 -22.80
N ARG A 205 2.72 -5.07 -21.93
CA ARG A 205 3.59 -3.88 -22.11
C ARG A 205 5.03 -4.11 -21.62
N SER A 206 5.35 -5.30 -21.13
CA SER A 206 6.70 -5.64 -20.70
C SER A 206 7.64 -5.59 -21.90
N GLN A 207 8.78 -4.91 -21.75
CA GLN A 207 9.80 -4.86 -22.79
C GLN A 207 10.62 -6.15 -22.89
N VAL A 208 10.50 -7.04 -21.90
CA VAL A 208 11.23 -8.31 -21.75
C VAL A 208 10.29 -9.51 -21.76
N SER A 209 10.81 -10.66 -22.20
CA SER A 209 10.09 -11.95 -22.21
C SER A 209 9.85 -12.48 -20.79
N TYR A 210 8.89 -13.40 -20.63
CA TYR A 210 8.51 -13.99 -19.35
C TYR A 210 9.67 -14.67 -18.60
N LEU A 211 10.51 -15.44 -19.31
CA LEU A 211 11.67 -16.12 -18.72
C LEU A 211 12.71 -15.10 -18.22
N GLN A 212 12.99 -14.08 -19.02
CA GLN A 212 13.90 -12.99 -18.65
C GLN A 212 13.35 -12.19 -17.47
N LEU A 213 12.05 -11.93 -17.43
CA LEU A 213 11.39 -11.27 -16.29
C LEU A 213 11.50 -12.12 -15.01
N THR A 214 11.38 -13.44 -15.13
CA THR A 214 11.52 -14.37 -13.99
C THR A 214 12.97 -14.40 -13.48
N PHE A 215 13.94 -14.44 -14.39
CA PHE A 215 15.36 -14.30 -14.04
C PHE A 215 15.63 -12.97 -13.34
N TRP A 216 15.15 -11.86 -13.90
CA TRP A 216 15.32 -10.53 -13.33
C TRP A 216 14.78 -10.42 -11.89
N LYS A 217 13.59 -10.97 -11.61
CA LYS A 217 13.05 -11.04 -10.25
C LYS A 217 13.99 -11.78 -9.29
N ARG A 218 14.47 -12.97 -9.70
CA ARG A 218 15.41 -13.77 -8.89
C ARG A 218 16.74 -13.07 -8.66
N TYR A 219 17.29 -12.43 -9.69
CA TYR A 219 18.51 -11.64 -9.59
C TYR A 219 18.33 -10.52 -8.56
N THR A 220 17.25 -9.74 -8.64
CA THR A 220 16.98 -8.63 -7.71
C THR A 220 16.81 -9.11 -6.27
N GLU A 221 16.15 -10.26 -6.05
CA GLU A 221 16.03 -10.86 -4.72
C GLU A 221 17.39 -11.27 -4.15
N LYS A 222 18.23 -11.91 -4.97
CA LYS A 222 19.56 -12.34 -4.55
C LYS A 222 20.55 -11.19 -4.38
N GLU A 223 20.47 -10.17 -5.22
CA GLU A 223 21.23 -8.93 -5.08
C GLU A 223 20.92 -8.29 -3.74
N LYS A 224 19.64 -8.16 -3.36
CA LYS A 224 19.24 -7.61 -2.06
C LYS A 224 19.77 -8.43 -0.89
N GLU A 225 19.59 -9.75 -0.92
CA GLU A 225 20.08 -10.66 0.15
C GLU A 225 21.59 -10.53 0.36
N ARG A 226 22.35 -10.45 -0.74
CA ARG A 226 23.80 -10.26 -0.68
C ARG A 226 24.18 -8.86 -0.24
N PHE A 227 23.49 -7.84 -0.74
CA PHE A 227 23.72 -6.45 -0.37
C PHE A 227 23.54 -6.22 1.14
N ASP A 228 22.47 -6.77 1.72
CA ASP A 228 22.20 -6.68 3.16
C ASP A 228 23.33 -7.36 3.95
N ALA A 229 23.75 -8.57 3.55
CA ALA A 229 24.85 -9.29 4.20
C ALA A 229 26.20 -8.55 4.12
N PHE A 230 26.54 -8.00 2.95
CA PHE A 230 27.76 -7.19 2.77
C PHE A 230 27.72 -5.90 3.59
N THR A 231 26.55 -5.25 3.67
CA THR A 231 26.39 -4.01 4.46
C THR A 231 26.59 -4.28 5.95
N VAL A 232 26.07 -5.39 6.49
CA VAL A 232 26.28 -5.78 7.88
C VAL A 232 27.75 -6.05 8.18
N ASP A 233 28.45 -6.77 7.30
CA ASP A 233 29.88 -7.07 7.45
C ASP A 233 30.73 -5.77 7.46
N TYR A 234 30.50 -4.87 6.50
CA TYR A 234 31.21 -3.60 6.43
C TYR A 234 30.89 -2.66 7.60
N ALA A 235 29.65 -2.64 8.07
CA ALA A 235 29.27 -1.86 9.25
C ALA A 235 29.96 -2.38 10.52
N THR A 236 30.06 -3.70 10.67
CA THR A 236 30.77 -4.33 11.80
C THR A 236 32.24 -3.94 11.79
N LYS A 237 32.93 -4.08 10.65
CA LYS A 237 34.33 -3.70 10.50
C LYS A 237 34.59 -2.23 10.78
N LEU A 238 33.70 -1.34 10.31
CA LEU A 238 33.80 0.09 10.57
C LEU A 238 33.64 0.40 12.07
N ALA A 239 32.69 -0.25 12.74
CA ALA A 239 32.45 -0.07 14.17
C ALA A 239 33.66 -0.56 15.00
N GLU A 240 34.18 -1.76 14.69
CA GLU A 240 35.36 -2.32 15.36
C GLU A 240 36.59 -1.42 15.22
N ARG A 241 36.90 -0.98 13.99
CA ARG A 241 38.03 -0.07 13.72
C ARG A 241 37.91 1.23 14.53
N ASN A 242 36.72 1.84 14.55
CA ASN A 242 36.49 3.09 15.25
C ASN A 242 36.59 2.93 16.77
N LEU A 243 36.03 1.85 17.33
CA LEU A 243 36.12 1.55 18.76
C LEU A 243 37.57 1.28 19.18
N GLN A 244 38.31 0.50 18.38
CA GLN A 244 39.71 0.20 18.65
C GLN A 244 40.56 1.48 18.64
N SER A 245 40.41 2.32 17.60
CA SER A 245 41.14 3.59 17.49
C SER A 245 40.82 4.54 18.65
N PHE A 246 39.55 4.59 19.09
CA PHE A 246 39.11 5.38 20.24
C PHE A 246 39.73 4.92 21.56
N PHE A 247 39.66 3.62 21.87
CA PHE A 247 40.18 3.09 23.15
C PHE A 247 41.71 3.01 23.20
N GLU A 248 42.38 2.82 22.06
CA GLU A 248 43.85 2.82 21.96
C GLU A 248 44.43 4.23 21.75
N ASN A 249 43.58 5.26 21.58
CA ASN A 249 43.97 6.63 21.27
C ASN A 249 44.92 6.74 20.07
N LYS A 250 44.56 6.07 18.97
CA LYS A 250 45.32 6.03 17.70
C LYS A 250 44.51 6.64 16.56
N GLU A 251 45.22 7.15 15.56
CA GLU A 251 44.58 7.54 14.29
C GLU A 251 44.02 6.31 13.57
N PRO A 252 42.79 6.37 13.02
CA PRO A 252 42.16 5.23 12.37
C PRO A 252 42.75 4.94 10.99
N ASP A 253 42.96 3.66 10.69
CA ASP A 253 43.39 3.24 9.35
C ASP A 253 42.36 3.63 8.27
N PRO A 254 42.81 4.04 7.07
CA PRO A 254 41.91 4.44 5.99
C PRO A 254 41.07 3.24 5.51
N MET A 255 39.75 3.44 5.47
CA MET A 255 38.78 2.46 4.94
C MET A 255 38.02 3.10 3.79
N PRO A 256 38.11 2.58 2.56
CA PRO A 256 37.46 3.20 1.40
C PRO A 256 35.94 2.97 1.47
N PHE A 257 35.19 4.03 1.22
CA PHE A 257 33.73 4.00 1.08
C PHE A 257 33.33 4.57 -0.28
N PRO A 258 32.21 4.10 -0.87
CA PRO A 258 31.60 4.78 -2.00
C PRO A 258 31.22 6.21 -1.61
N ASN A 259 31.43 7.17 -2.52
CA ASN A 259 31.01 8.57 -2.33
C ASN A 259 29.47 8.71 -2.36
N HIS A 260 28.95 9.84 -1.89
CA HIS A 260 27.51 10.13 -1.81
C HIS A 260 26.82 10.06 -3.17
N LYS A 261 27.50 10.52 -4.24
CA LYS A 261 26.98 10.44 -5.60
C LYS A 261 26.73 9.00 -6.05
N ALA A 262 27.64 8.07 -5.73
CA ALA A 262 27.44 6.65 -5.98
C ALA A 262 26.20 6.10 -5.25
N TRP A 263 26.03 6.47 -3.97
CA TRP A 263 24.87 6.10 -3.16
C TRP A 263 23.54 6.64 -3.72
N GLU A 264 23.54 7.89 -4.21
CA GLU A 264 22.36 8.50 -4.83
C GLU A 264 21.97 7.79 -6.12
N GLU A 265 22.95 7.47 -6.98
CA GLU A 265 22.72 6.82 -8.28
C GLU A 265 22.18 5.39 -8.14
N ILE A 266 22.74 4.59 -7.23
CA ILE A 266 22.22 3.22 -7.00
C ILE A 266 20.84 3.22 -6.35
N SER A 267 20.47 4.31 -5.66
CA SER A 267 19.16 4.49 -5.03
C SER A 267 18.09 5.01 -5.99
N ALA A 268 18.44 5.36 -7.23
CA ALA A 268 17.50 5.87 -8.22
C ALA A 268 16.41 4.85 -8.57
N TYR A 269 15.24 5.33 -9.02
CA TYR A 269 14.19 4.43 -9.49
C TYR A 269 14.63 3.74 -10.79
N TYR A 270 14.72 2.41 -10.74
CA TYR A 270 15.14 1.62 -11.89
C TYR A 270 14.08 1.61 -13.01
N THR A 271 14.51 1.87 -14.24
CA THR A 271 13.73 1.67 -15.46
C THR A 271 14.52 0.82 -16.46
N PHE A 272 13.91 -0.27 -16.93
CA PHE A 272 14.53 -1.14 -17.94
C PHE A 272 14.60 -0.41 -19.29
N SER A 273 15.74 -0.49 -19.98
CA SER A 273 15.92 -0.03 -21.36
C SER A 273 16.45 -1.19 -22.20
N ARG A 274 15.92 -1.37 -23.42
CA ARG A 274 16.42 -2.42 -24.35
C ARG A 274 17.86 -2.20 -24.80
N SER A 275 18.33 -0.96 -24.80
CA SER A 275 19.70 -0.60 -25.20
C SER A 275 20.75 -1.01 -24.15
N GLU A 276 20.34 -1.20 -22.89
CA GLU A 276 21.21 -1.45 -21.75
C GLU A 276 20.65 -2.64 -20.95
N GLN A 277 21.22 -3.84 -21.13
CA GLN A 277 20.74 -5.08 -20.49
C GLN A 277 21.13 -5.21 -19.01
N TYR A 278 20.98 -4.14 -18.23
CA TYR A 278 21.20 -4.17 -16.78
C TYR A 278 19.92 -4.55 -16.06
N TYR A 279 20.00 -5.31 -14.97
CA TYR A 279 18.86 -5.78 -14.18
C TYR A 279 18.66 -4.98 -12.88
N SER A 280 19.62 -4.15 -12.49
CA SER A 280 19.52 -3.26 -11.33
C SER A 280 20.25 -1.94 -11.59
N THR A 281 19.97 -0.94 -10.76
CA THR A 281 20.72 0.32 -10.75
C THR A 281 22.17 0.12 -10.31
N LEU A 282 22.40 -0.80 -9.39
CA LEU A 282 23.74 -1.16 -8.92
C LEU A 282 24.56 -1.83 -10.03
N GLN A 283 23.98 -2.79 -10.76
CA GLN A 283 24.64 -3.40 -11.93
C GLN A 283 24.98 -2.34 -12.97
N ARG A 284 24.01 -1.47 -13.30
CA ARG A 284 24.22 -0.36 -14.23
C ARG A 284 25.34 0.58 -13.77
N TYR A 285 25.44 0.86 -12.48
CA TYR A 285 26.50 1.70 -11.92
C TYR A 285 27.88 1.04 -12.06
N ILE A 286 27.98 -0.26 -11.78
CA ILE A 286 29.24 -1.01 -11.83
C ILE A 286 29.76 -1.19 -13.26
N GLU A 287 28.87 -1.47 -14.21
CA GLU A 287 29.23 -1.77 -15.60
C GLU A 287 29.48 -0.51 -16.46
N ARG A 288 29.29 0.69 -15.91
CA ARG A 288 29.68 1.96 -16.56
C ARG A 288 31.20 2.15 -16.53
N THR A 289 31.74 2.66 -17.62
CA THR A 289 33.18 2.94 -17.79
C THR A 289 33.63 4.24 -17.10
N ASP A 290 32.72 5.20 -16.87
CA ASP A 290 33.02 6.52 -16.29
C ASP A 290 32.59 6.59 -14.81
N ARG A 291 33.30 5.85 -13.94
CA ARG A 291 33.03 5.82 -12.49
C ARG A 291 33.93 6.82 -11.77
N ASP A 292 33.30 7.69 -10.98
CA ASP A 292 34.00 8.60 -10.10
C ASP A 292 34.32 7.92 -8.76
N PHE A 293 35.61 7.67 -8.53
CA PHE A 293 36.14 7.09 -7.31
C PHE A 293 36.70 8.13 -6.34
N ALA A 294 36.59 9.43 -6.66
CA ALA A 294 37.17 10.47 -5.83
C ALA A 294 36.54 10.43 -4.42
N PRO A 295 37.36 10.44 -3.35
CA PRO A 295 36.86 10.55 -1.99
C PRO A 295 36.19 11.91 -1.81
N GLU A 296 35.05 11.91 -1.12
CA GLU A 296 34.25 13.10 -0.91
C GLU A 296 34.87 13.95 0.20
N ASN A 297 35.41 15.11 -0.17
CA ASN A 297 36.12 16.01 0.75
C ASN A 297 35.24 17.16 1.25
N ARG A 298 33.95 17.23 0.85
CA ARG A 298 33.03 18.33 1.21
C ARG A 298 31.77 17.79 1.91
N PRO A 299 31.27 18.47 2.96
CA PRO A 299 30.02 18.09 3.59
C PRO A 299 28.83 18.35 2.64
N VAL A 300 27.91 17.39 2.53
CA VAL A 300 26.73 17.42 1.64
C VAL A 300 25.73 18.53 2.01
N LEU A 301 25.92 19.21 3.15
CA LEU A 301 25.00 20.21 3.71
C LEU A 301 25.37 21.68 3.44
N ASP A 302 26.42 21.97 2.66
CA ASP A 302 26.68 23.35 2.23
C ASP A 302 25.72 23.72 1.10
N MET A 303 24.53 24.21 1.46
CA MET A 303 23.76 25.09 0.58
C MET A 303 24.61 26.34 0.31
N GLU A 304 25.33 26.36 -0.81
CA GLU A 304 25.83 27.59 -1.41
C GLU A 304 24.60 28.48 -1.74
N HIS A 305 24.20 29.32 -0.78
CA HIS A 305 23.47 30.56 -1.07
C HIS A 305 24.45 31.53 -1.74
N GLY A 306 24.82 31.22 -2.97
CA GLY A 306 25.44 32.16 -3.90
C GLY A 306 24.35 32.99 -4.58
N ILE A 307 23.64 33.82 -3.83
CA ILE A 307 23.04 35.02 -4.42
C ILE A 307 24.20 36.02 -4.49
N GLU A 308 24.91 36.01 -5.61
CA GLU A 308 25.74 37.15 -5.99
C GLU A 308 24.82 38.37 -6.07
N MET A 309 24.87 39.23 -5.04
CA MET A 309 24.50 40.62 -5.22
C MET A 309 25.71 41.33 -5.83
N THR A 310 25.62 41.57 -7.14
CA THR A 310 26.20 42.76 -7.77
C THR A 310 25.21 43.30 -8.79
#